data_AF-A0A4Z2F9V2-F1
#
_entry.id   AF-A0A4Z2F9V2-F1
#
_cell.length_a   1.000
_cell.length_b   1.000
_cell.length_c   1.000
_cell.angle_alpha   90.00
_cell.angle_beta   90.00
_cell.angle_gamma   90.00
#
_symmetry.space_group_name_H-M   'P 1'
#
loop_
_entity.id
_entity.type
_entity.pdbx_description
1 polymer ?
#
loop_
_entity_poly.entity_id
_entity_poly.type
_entity_poly.pdbx_seq_one_letter_code
_entity_poly.pdbx_strand_id
1 'polypeptide(L)'
;MARFRRKSCLPLAVVVLLVLIVTVVLKALAPEDAPLVSPVGGERSPGRESHEVQKDNTDKPDRSEMSDSARSDKLEAALRKFPPPNYYLHAFYYPWYGNPKFDGQYIHWDHPQLPHWDSKVAQGYPQGRHVPPDDIGANFYPSLGAYSSRDPSIIEYGEHPAFFKYRTNTGKLLPLFYVYDSYLMNSEQWAKLLKHTASDSLRDTPYDAVFIALLVEEKHKRDILTAGFDGFYTYFATNGFSYGSTQRNWDSLKAFCEDNDLIFIASVGPGYIDTSIRPWNFQNTRNRINGKYYETSLSAALKARPDFISITSFNEWHEGSQIEMAVPKTGHTAYLDYLPNKPAIYLEITRKWAAIFGGERRKWRD
;
A
#
# COMPACT_ATOMS: atom_id res chain seq x y z
N MET A 1 -52.17 21.03 16.72
CA MET A 1 -51.96 21.43 15.30
C MET A 1 -50.65 22.20 15.18
N ALA A 2 -49.55 21.53 14.85
CA ALA A 2 -48.26 22.19 14.62
C ALA A 2 -48.02 22.30 13.11
N ARG A 3 -47.98 23.53 12.59
CA ARG A 3 -47.70 23.87 11.20
C ARG A 3 -46.22 23.56 10.89
N PHE A 4 -45.98 22.51 10.11
CA PHE A 4 -44.66 22.16 9.58
C PHE A 4 -44.19 23.25 8.60
N ARG A 5 -43.09 23.95 8.93
CA ARG A 5 -42.51 25.03 8.11
C ARG A 5 -41.82 24.44 6.87
N ARG A 6 -42.52 24.53 5.73
CA ARG A 6 -42.17 24.07 4.38
C ARG A 6 -40.93 24.71 3.71
N LYS A 7 -40.01 25.34 4.45
CA LYS A 7 -38.91 26.15 3.87
C LYS A 7 -37.49 25.58 3.98
N SER A 8 -37.30 24.44 4.67
CA SER A 8 -35.96 23.83 4.83
C SER A 8 -35.71 22.57 4.00
N CYS A 9 -36.73 22.02 3.31
CA CYS A 9 -36.58 20.79 2.52
C CYS A 9 -36.14 21.03 1.06
N LEU A 10 -36.35 22.23 0.50
CA LEU A 10 -35.95 22.55 -0.86
C LEU A 10 -34.42 22.56 -1.10
N PRO A 11 -33.57 23.16 -0.25
CA PRO A 11 -32.12 23.12 -0.49
C PRO A 11 -31.55 21.72 -0.32
N LEU A 12 -32.09 20.92 0.61
CA LEU A 12 -31.66 19.53 0.82
C LEU A 12 -32.04 18.62 -0.37
N ALA A 13 -33.24 18.79 -0.92
CA ALA A 13 -33.69 18.05 -2.10
C ALA A 13 -32.86 18.38 -3.34
N VAL A 14 -32.46 19.65 -3.51
CA VAL A 14 -31.59 20.08 -4.61
C VAL A 14 -30.20 19.46 -4.48
N VAL A 15 -29.62 19.41 -3.27
CA VAL A 15 -28.31 18.78 -3.03
C VAL A 15 -28.36 17.28 -3.29
N VAL A 16 -29.41 16.59 -2.84
CA VAL A 16 -29.59 15.14 -3.11
C VAL A 16 -29.76 14.88 -4.61
N LEU A 17 -30.52 15.72 -5.32
CA LEU A 17 -30.68 15.60 -6.77
C LEU A 17 -29.35 15.83 -7.50
N LEU A 18 -28.53 16.79 -7.05
CA LEU A 18 -27.21 17.08 -7.61
C LEU A 18 -26.25 15.90 -7.42
N VAL A 19 -26.25 15.27 -6.24
CA VAL A 19 -25.43 14.08 -5.97
C VAL A 19 -25.89 12.88 -6.82
N LEU A 20 -27.20 12.70 -7.01
CA LEU A 20 -27.74 11.65 -7.88
C LEU A 20 -27.39 11.86 -9.36
N ILE A 21 -27.44 13.11 -9.84
CA ILE A 21 -27.04 13.43 -11.22
C ILE A 21 -25.54 13.20 -11.42
N VAL A 22 -24.69 13.62 -10.47
CA VAL A 22 -23.24 13.41 -10.54
C VAL A 22 -22.89 11.92 -10.55
N THR A 23 -23.56 11.11 -9.73
CA THR A 23 -23.32 9.65 -9.69
C THR A 23 -23.78 8.94 -10.95
N VAL A 24 -24.92 9.34 -11.56
CA VAL A 24 -25.38 8.79 -12.84
C VAL A 24 -24.44 9.17 -13.99
N VAL A 25 -23.96 10.43 -14.03
CA VAL A 25 -23.02 10.89 -15.05
C VAL A 25 -21.67 10.18 -14.93
N LEU A 26 -21.14 10.02 -13.70
CA LEU A 26 -19.90 9.27 -13.46
C LEU A 26 -20.02 7.80 -13.88
N LYS A 27 -21.21 7.20 -13.73
CA LYS A 27 -21.47 5.81 -14.14
C LYS A 27 -21.65 5.66 -15.66
N ALA A 28 -22.19 6.66 -16.34
CA ALA A 28 -22.34 6.68 -17.80
C ALA A 28 -21.03 6.98 -18.55
N LEU A 29 -20.02 7.54 -17.86
CA LEU A 29 -18.70 7.85 -18.41
C LEU A 29 -17.68 6.73 -18.19
N ALA A 30 -18.04 5.65 -17.50
CA ALA A 30 -17.23 4.44 -17.41
C ALA A 30 -17.48 3.56 -18.65
N PRO A 31 -16.45 3.18 -19.43
CA PRO A 31 -16.64 2.27 -20.55
C PRO A 31 -16.92 0.85 -20.03
N GLU A 32 -18.00 0.24 -20.51
CA GLU A 32 -18.34 -1.16 -20.22
C GLU A 32 -17.40 -2.14 -20.93
N ASP A 33 -17.17 -3.28 -20.27
CA ASP A 33 -16.24 -4.35 -20.60
C ASP A 33 -16.37 -4.92 -22.03
N ALA A 34 -15.24 -5.09 -22.70
CA ALA A 34 -15.14 -5.92 -23.91
C ALA A 34 -14.78 -7.37 -23.52
N PRO A 35 -15.50 -8.40 -24.02
CA PRO A 35 -15.19 -9.79 -23.72
C PRO A 35 -13.94 -10.25 -24.50
N LEU A 36 -12.93 -10.76 -23.78
CA LEU A 36 -11.74 -11.38 -24.36
C LEU A 36 -12.09 -12.75 -24.97
N VAL A 37 -12.28 -12.75 -26.30
CA VAL A 37 -12.29 -13.95 -27.14
C VAL A 37 -10.84 -14.29 -27.53
N SER A 38 -10.38 -15.51 -27.24
CA SER A 38 -9.13 -16.07 -27.78
C SER A 38 -9.36 -16.61 -29.19
N PRO A 39 -8.47 -16.35 -30.17
CA PRO A 39 -8.38 -17.18 -31.36
C PRO A 39 -7.15 -18.09 -31.28
N VAL A 40 -7.39 -19.37 -31.01
CA VAL A 40 -6.55 -20.45 -31.51
C VAL A 40 -6.89 -20.60 -33.00
N GLY A 41 -5.94 -20.28 -33.86
CA GLY A 41 -6.08 -20.41 -35.31
C GLY A 41 -4.71 -20.61 -35.93
N GLY A 42 -4.38 -21.87 -36.20
CA GLY A 42 -3.16 -22.23 -36.92
C GLY A 42 -3.31 -21.94 -38.40
N GLU A 43 -2.35 -21.20 -38.96
CA GLU A 43 -2.12 -21.17 -40.40
C GLU A 43 -0.66 -21.49 -40.69
N ARG A 44 -0.49 -22.59 -41.44
CA ARG A 44 0.75 -22.98 -42.13
C ARG A 44 0.97 -22.04 -43.31
N SER A 45 2.22 -21.62 -43.51
CA SER A 45 2.75 -21.34 -44.86
C SER A 45 4.29 -21.42 -44.88
N PRO A 46 4.89 -21.67 -46.07
CA PRO A 46 5.93 -22.68 -46.21
C PRO A 46 7.35 -22.13 -46.37
N GLY A 47 8.30 -23.01 -46.05
CA GLY A 47 9.60 -23.23 -46.71
C GLY A 47 10.39 -22.03 -47.23
N ARG A 48 11.54 -21.79 -46.60
CA ARG A 48 12.72 -21.32 -47.33
C ARG A 48 14.01 -21.85 -46.72
N GLU A 49 14.89 -22.19 -47.64
CA GLU A 49 16.02 -23.09 -47.51
C GLU A 49 17.18 -22.53 -46.67
N SER A 50 17.94 -23.49 -46.17
CA SER A 50 19.24 -23.41 -45.53
C SER A 50 20.29 -22.69 -46.38
N HIS A 51 20.95 -21.70 -45.80
CA HIS A 51 22.29 -21.30 -46.19
C HIS A 51 23.21 -21.35 -44.97
N GLU A 52 24.06 -22.37 -44.94
CA GLU A 52 25.27 -22.41 -44.11
C GLU A 52 26.26 -21.36 -44.61
N VAL A 53 26.68 -20.44 -43.73
CA VAL A 53 27.95 -19.72 -43.87
C VAL A 53 28.58 -19.56 -42.48
N GLN A 54 29.57 -20.42 -42.25
CA GLN A 54 30.90 -20.11 -41.69
C GLN A 54 30.99 -19.50 -40.28
N LYS A 55 31.38 -20.36 -39.33
CA LYS A 55 31.99 -20.01 -38.04
C LYS A 55 33.21 -19.12 -38.27
N ASP A 56 33.18 -17.91 -37.73
CA ASP A 56 34.38 -17.13 -37.44
C ASP A 56 34.56 -17.06 -35.91
N ASN A 57 35.70 -17.57 -35.46
CA ASN A 57 36.10 -17.61 -34.05
C ASN A 57 36.72 -16.25 -33.71
N THR A 58 36.05 -15.46 -32.87
CA THR A 58 36.70 -14.37 -32.14
C THR A 58 36.46 -14.52 -30.65
N ASP A 59 37.54 -14.81 -29.94
CA ASP A 59 37.66 -14.82 -28.48
C ASP A 59 37.09 -13.56 -27.84
N LYS A 60 36.14 -13.74 -26.91
CA LYS A 60 35.75 -12.74 -25.91
C LYS A 60 35.70 -13.40 -24.53
N PRO A 61 36.06 -12.65 -23.47
CA PRO A 61 36.39 -13.22 -22.18
C PRO A 61 35.14 -13.76 -21.48
N ASP A 62 35.32 -14.93 -20.89
CA ASP A 62 34.40 -15.66 -20.02
C ASP A 62 33.84 -14.74 -18.92
N ARG A 63 32.61 -14.24 -19.14
CA ARG A 63 31.75 -13.80 -18.04
C ARG A 63 31.01 -15.04 -17.59
N SER A 64 31.56 -15.71 -16.58
CA SER A 64 30.90 -16.81 -15.90
C SER A 64 29.51 -16.37 -15.43
N GLU A 65 28.45 -16.79 -16.12
CA GLU A 65 27.09 -16.70 -15.63
C GLU A 65 27.01 -17.59 -14.38
N MET A 66 26.86 -16.95 -13.22
CA MET A 66 26.76 -17.63 -11.94
C MET A 66 25.46 -18.46 -11.92
N SER A 67 25.54 -19.75 -11.58
CA SER A 67 24.36 -20.62 -11.52
C SER A 67 23.37 -20.15 -10.43
N ASP A 68 22.08 -20.40 -10.64
CA ASP A 68 21.01 -20.04 -9.69
C ASP A 68 21.22 -20.65 -8.30
N SER A 69 21.83 -21.84 -8.23
CA SER A 69 22.25 -22.49 -6.98
C SER A 69 23.28 -21.66 -6.21
N ALA A 70 24.33 -21.17 -6.87
CA ALA A 70 25.35 -20.35 -6.22
C ALA A 70 24.80 -18.99 -5.76
N ARG A 71 23.80 -18.45 -6.48
CA ARG A 71 23.08 -17.23 -6.11
C ARG A 71 22.19 -17.44 -4.88
N SER A 72 21.52 -18.59 -4.79
CA SER A 72 20.70 -19.01 -3.65
C SER A 72 21.55 -19.22 -2.39
N ASP A 73 22.68 -19.94 -2.47
CA ASP A 73 23.55 -20.20 -1.33
C ASP A 73 24.15 -18.91 -0.75
N LYS A 74 24.51 -17.97 -1.61
CA LYS A 74 25.03 -16.65 -1.20
C LYS A 74 23.95 -15.79 -0.56
N LEU A 75 22.70 -15.88 -1.05
CA LEU A 75 21.55 -15.22 -0.44
C LEU A 75 21.25 -15.81 0.95
N GLU A 76 21.20 -17.14 1.07
CA GLU A 76 21.00 -17.83 2.35
C GLU A 76 22.10 -17.49 3.36
N ALA A 77 23.37 -17.48 2.94
CA ALA A 77 24.48 -17.07 3.79
C ALA A 77 24.40 -15.59 4.21
N ALA A 78 23.83 -14.72 3.36
CA ALA A 78 23.58 -13.33 3.71
C ALA A 78 22.38 -13.18 4.67
N LEU A 79 21.31 -13.95 4.47
CA LEU A 79 20.10 -13.93 5.30
C LEU A 79 20.38 -14.45 6.71
N ARG A 80 21.27 -15.44 6.87
CA ARG A 80 21.73 -15.94 8.19
C ARG A 80 22.37 -14.87 9.08
N LYS A 81 22.80 -13.73 8.50
CA LYS A 81 23.35 -12.60 9.26
C LYS A 81 22.28 -11.75 9.94
N PHE A 82 21.01 -11.95 9.60
CA PHE A 82 19.88 -11.20 10.14
C PHE A 82 19.04 -12.09 11.06
N PRO A 83 18.40 -11.50 12.10
CA PRO A 83 17.42 -12.24 12.90
C PRO A 83 16.23 -12.68 12.02
N PRO A 84 15.47 -13.70 12.43
CA PRO A 84 14.27 -14.10 11.71
C PRO A 84 13.29 -12.92 11.58
N PRO A 85 12.50 -12.86 10.48
CA PRO A 85 11.50 -11.83 10.29
C PRO A 85 10.52 -11.73 11.47
N ASN A 86 10.15 -10.51 11.84
CA ASN A 86 9.06 -10.29 12.79
C ASN A 86 7.72 -10.33 12.05
N TYR A 87 7.03 -11.47 12.10
CA TYR A 87 5.72 -11.68 11.47
C TYR A 87 4.56 -10.86 12.08
N TYR A 88 4.81 -10.05 13.10
CA TYR A 88 3.84 -9.09 13.66
C TYR A 88 4.08 -7.64 13.20
N LEU A 89 5.09 -7.45 12.33
CA LEU A 89 5.40 -6.17 11.70
C LEU A 89 5.17 -6.30 10.20
N HIS A 90 4.13 -5.64 9.70
CA HIS A 90 3.79 -5.64 8.27
C HIS A 90 4.28 -4.35 7.61
N ALA A 91 4.49 -4.35 6.30
CA ALA A 91 4.79 -3.15 5.53
C ALA A 91 3.93 -3.14 4.26
N PHE A 92 3.26 -2.01 4.00
CA PHE A 92 2.50 -1.86 2.76
C PHE A 92 3.47 -1.78 1.57
N TYR A 93 3.22 -2.62 0.58
CA TYR A 93 4.02 -2.77 -0.62
C TYR A 93 3.12 -2.60 -1.85
N TYR A 94 3.62 -1.88 -2.85
CA TYR A 94 2.86 -1.54 -4.04
C TYR A 94 3.50 -2.19 -5.28
N PRO A 95 2.86 -3.22 -5.87
CA PRO A 95 3.35 -3.93 -7.04
C PRO A 95 2.83 -3.35 -8.37
N TRP A 96 2.60 -2.03 -8.44
CA TRP A 96 1.96 -1.39 -9.58
C TRP A 96 2.93 -0.65 -10.52
N TYR A 97 4.24 -0.71 -10.24
CA TYR A 97 5.24 0.03 -11.02
C TYR A 97 5.58 -0.69 -12.31
N GLY A 98 5.75 0.03 -13.41
CA GLY A 98 6.11 -0.56 -14.71
C GLY A 98 7.14 0.26 -15.47
N ASN A 99 7.92 -0.37 -16.33
CA ASN A 99 8.93 0.30 -17.16
C ASN A 99 8.97 -0.22 -18.60
N PRO A 100 9.59 0.52 -19.55
CA PRO A 100 9.60 0.14 -20.97
C PRO A 100 10.17 -1.25 -21.24
N LYS A 101 11.08 -1.74 -20.39
CA LYS A 101 11.73 -3.04 -20.58
C LYS A 101 10.77 -4.22 -20.33
N PHE A 102 9.94 -4.15 -19.30
CA PHE A 102 9.06 -5.26 -18.89
C PHE A 102 7.58 -5.04 -19.23
N ASP A 103 7.15 -3.79 -19.35
CA ASP A 103 5.74 -3.41 -19.49
C ASP A 103 5.45 -2.64 -20.79
N GLY A 104 6.48 -2.38 -21.60
CA GLY A 104 6.37 -1.62 -22.86
C GLY A 104 6.24 -0.10 -22.68
N GLN A 105 5.97 0.37 -21.47
CA GLN A 105 5.90 1.79 -21.10
C GLN A 105 6.19 1.98 -19.61
N TYR A 106 6.39 3.23 -19.18
CA TYR A 106 6.34 3.55 -17.76
C TYR A 106 4.90 3.47 -17.25
N ILE A 107 4.72 2.86 -16.08
CA ILE A 107 3.44 2.78 -15.37
C ILE A 107 3.67 3.24 -13.94
N HIS A 108 2.79 4.11 -13.45
CA HIS A 108 2.89 4.82 -12.16
C HIS A 108 4.08 5.78 -12.03
N TRP A 109 5.25 5.50 -12.59
CA TRP A 109 6.37 6.45 -12.58
C TRP A 109 6.06 7.74 -13.34
N ASP A 110 5.33 7.64 -14.44
CA ASP A 110 4.85 8.73 -15.28
C ASP A 110 3.50 9.29 -14.77
N HIS A 111 3.27 9.32 -13.45
CA HIS A 111 1.97 9.73 -12.91
C HIS A 111 1.58 11.16 -13.35
N PRO A 112 0.30 11.46 -13.64
CA PRO A 112 -0.16 12.83 -13.85
C PRO A 112 -0.25 13.61 -12.53
N GLN A 113 0.02 14.90 -12.55
CA GLN A 113 -0.27 15.77 -11.40
C GLN A 113 -1.79 15.89 -11.25
N LEU A 114 -2.29 15.66 -10.03
CA LEU A 114 -3.72 15.65 -9.76
C LEU A 114 -4.23 17.07 -9.54
N PRO A 115 -5.25 17.52 -10.29
CA PRO A 115 -5.81 18.85 -10.11
C PRO A 115 -6.47 18.96 -8.73
N HIS A 116 -6.44 20.16 -8.17
CA HIS A 116 -7.28 20.47 -7.01
C HIS A 116 -8.76 20.39 -7.41
N TRP A 117 -9.64 19.95 -6.50
CA TRP A 117 -11.08 19.79 -6.77
C TRP A 117 -11.78 21.12 -7.11
N ASP A 118 -11.28 22.24 -6.58
CA ASP A 118 -11.61 23.59 -7.04
C ASP A 118 -10.76 23.98 -8.25
N SER A 119 -11.41 24.10 -9.41
CA SER A 119 -10.82 24.51 -10.70
C SER A 119 -10.04 25.83 -10.65
N LYS A 120 -10.43 26.79 -9.81
CA LYS A 120 -9.72 28.08 -9.69
C LYS A 120 -8.39 27.92 -8.95
N VAL A 121 -8.35 27.03 -7.96
CA VAL A 121 -7.13 26.68 -7.24
C VAL A 121 -6.22 25.84 -8.13
N ALA A 122 -6.77 24.92 -8.93
CA ALA A 122 -6.02 24.05 -9.83
C ALA A 122 -5.17 24.83 -10.85
N GLN A 123 -5.66 25.99 -11.35
CA GLN A 123 -4.92 26.86 -12.28
C GLN A 123 -3.62 27.44 -11.67
N GLY A 124 -3.51 27.48 -10.35
CA GLY A 124 -2.31 27.96 -9.65
C GLY A 124 -1.20 26.91 -9.50
N TYR A 125 -1.44 25.66 -9.91
CA TYR A 125 -0.51 24.56 -9.76
C TYR A 125 -0.10 23.94 -11.11
N PRO A 126 1.14 23.40 -11.22
CA PRO A 126 1.57 22.69 -12.41
C PRO A 126 0.57 21.61 -12.83
N GLN A 127 0.32 21.54 -14.13
CA GLN A 127 -0.54 20.55 -14.76
C GLN A 127 0.32 19.82 -15.79
N GLY A 128 0.48 18.50 -15.64
CA GLY A 128 1.34 17.73 -16.51
C GLY A 128 1.50 16.29 -16.06
N ARG A 129 2.23 15.53 -16.87
CA ARG A 129 2.60 14.14 -16.58
C ARG A 129 4.11 14.09 -16.40
N HIS A 130 4.57 13.39 -15.38
CA HIS A 130 6.01 13.20 -15.17
C HIS A 130 6.63 12.43 -16.35
N VAL A 131 7.91 12.68 -16.67
CA VAL A 131 8.62 12.07 -17.81
C VAL A 131 9.82 11.22 -17.32
N PRO A 132 9.62 9.92 -16.99
CA PRO A 132 10.69 9.06 -16.52
C PRO A 132 11.75 8.80 -17.62
N PRO A 133 13.00 8.44 -17.27
CA PRO A 133 13.42 7.98 -15.94
C PRO A 133 13.83 9.10 -14.99
N ASP A 134 14.22 10.29 -15.43
CA ASP A 134 14.80 11.32 -14.54
C ASP A 134 13.74 12.18 -13.83
N ASP A 135 12.53 12.27 -14.39
CA ASP A 135 11.36 12.94 -13.79
C ASP A 135 10.27 11.91 -13.52
N ILE A 136 10.12 11.52 -12.25
CA ILE A 136 9.11 10.56 -11.83
C ILE A 136 8.11 11.23 -10.90
N GLY A 137 6.89 10.70 -10.82
CA GLY A 137 5.82 11.18 -9.93
C GLY A 137 6.07 10.95 -8.46
N ALA A 138 7.28 11.20 -7.95
CA ALA A 138 7.66 10.99 -6.57
C ALA A 138 8.58 12.11 -6.07
N ASN A 139 8.54 12.40 -4.77
CA ASN A 139 9.43 13.40 -4.14
C ASN A 139 10.84 12.86 -3.82
N PHE A 140 11.06 11.55 -3.95
CA PHE A 140 12.33 10.88 -3.77
C PHE A 140 12.58 9.89 -4.92
N TYR A 141 13.85 9.49 -5.14
CA TYR A 141 14.22 8.62 -6.25
C TYR A 141 14.63 7.20 -5.79
N PRO A 142 14.04 6.11 -6.33
CA PRO A 142 14.38 4.73 -5.94
C PRO A 142 15.81 4.35 -6.33
N SER A 143 16.52 3.65 -5.44
CA SER A 143 17.86 3.11 -5.75
C SER A 143 17.88 2.10 -6.90
N LEU A 144 16.76 1.43 -7.14
CA LEU A 144 16.55 0.49 -8.27
C LEU A 144 16.15 1.22 -9.57
N GLY A 145 16.07 2.55 -9.56
CA GLY A 145 15.51 3.35 -10.65
C GLY A 145 14.01 3.13 -10.82
N ALA A 146 13.47 3.58 -11.95
CA ALA A 146 12.08 3.32 -12.35
C ALA A 146 11.90 1.84 -12.77
N TYR A 147 11.74 0.96 -11.78
CA TYR A 147 11.65 -0.49 -11.95
C TYR A 147 10.27 -0.97 -12.39
N SER A 148 10.16 -2.25 -12.77
CA SER A 148 8.90 -2.94 -13.02
C SER A 148 8.61 -3.93 -11.90
N SER A 149 7.36 -3.94 -11.42
CA SER A 149 6.86 -4.92 -10.45
C SER A 149 6.61 -6.30 -11.08
N ARG A 150 6.63 -6.41 -12.42
CA ARG A 150 6.47 -7.66 -13.18
C ARG A 150 7.79 -8.34 -13.54
N ASP A 151 8.92 -7.74 -13.17
CA ASP A 151 10.20 -8.43 -13.28
C ASP A 151 10.13 -9.74 -12.45
N PRO A 152 10.29 -10.94 -13.04
CA PRO A 152 10.09 -12.21 -12.33
C PRO A 152 11.11 -12.46 -11.21
N SER A 153 12.15 -11.62 -11.09
CA SER A 153 12.96 -11.56 -9.86
C SER A 153 12.21 -11.00 -8.65
N ILE A 154 10.94 -10.58 -8.82
CA ILE A 154 10.15 -9.87 -7.83
C ILE A 154 9.10 -10.78 -7.13
N ILE A 155 8.20 -11.59 -7.77
CA ILE A 155 6.99 -12.13 -7.06
C ILE A 155 6.27 -13.42 -7.62
N GLU A 156 5.75 -14.34 -6.74
CA GLU A 156 4.63 -15.35 -6.89
C GLU A 156 3.95 -15.72 -5.52
N TYR A 157 2.68 -16.21 -5.42
CA TYR A 157 1.91 -16.16 -4.13
C TYR A 157 1.04 -17.32 -3.57
N GLY A 158 0.07 -17.94 -4.27
CA GLY A 158 -1.05 -18.65 -3.59
C GLY A 158 -0.72 -19.90 -2.74
N GLU A 159 0.01 -20.85 -3.31
CA GLU A 159 0.52 -22.06 -2.63
C GLU A 159 1.95 -21.87 -2.12
N HIS A 160 2.47 -20.63 -2.24
CA HIS A 160 3.86 -20.35 -1.95
C HIS A 160 4.09 -20.36 -0.43
N PRO A 161 5.20 -20.92 0.07
CA PRO A 161 5.52 -20.91 1.51
C PRO A 161 5.64 -19.50 2.11
N ALA A 162 5.71 -18.46 1.28
CA ALA A 162 5.68 -17.06 1.71
C ALA A 162 4.27 -16.47 1.88
N PHE A 163 3.20 -17.19 1.51
CA PHE A 163 1.83 -16.73 1.69
C PHE A 163 1.52 -16.60 3.18
N PHE A 164 1.31 -15.37 3.64
CA PHE A 164 1.13 -15.09 5.05
C PHE A 164 -0.19 -15.66 5.56
N LYS A 165 -0.12 -16.43 6.65
CA LYS A 165 -1.29 -16.87 7.41
C LYS A 165 -1.10 -16.54 8.89
N TYR A 166 -2.12 -15.97 9.49
CA TYR A 166 -2.17 -15.67 10.91
C TYR A 166 -2.83 -16.82 11.68
N ARG A 167 -2.25 -17.19 12.83
CA ARG A 167 -2.86 -18.13 13.76
C ARG A 167 -3.76 -17.36 14.72
N THR A 168 -5.07 -17.54 14.58
CA THR A 168 -6.08 -16.91 15.44
C THR A 168 -6.02 -17.45 16.87
N ASN A 169 -6.72 -16.79 17.80
CA ASN A 169 -6.86 -17.25 19.19
C ASN A 169 -7.56 -18.62 19.29
N THR A 170 -8.39 -18.99 18.30
CA THR A 170 -9.02 -20.31 18.19
C THR A 170 -8.11 -21.38 17.59
N GLY A 171 -6.88 -21.02 17.21
CA GLY A 171 -5.88 -21.93 16.64
C GLY A 171 -5.97 -22.12 15.12
N LYS A 172 -6.99 -21.56 14.45
CA LYS A 172 -7.14 -21.59 12.99
C LYS A 172 -6.01 -20.79 12.32
N LEU A 173 -5.50 -21.29 11.20
CA LEU A 173 -4.47 -20.63 10.41
C LEU A 173 -5.12 -20.03 9.15
N LEU A 174 -5.30 -18.70 9.13
CA LEU A 174 -6.11 -18.01 8.12
C LEU A 174 -5.27 -16.95 7.37
N PRO A 175 -5.53 -16.71 6.07
CA PRO A 175 -5.03 -15.53 5.37
C PRO A 175 -5.42 -14.24 6.11
N LEU A 176 -4.68 -13.15 5.90
CA LEU A 176 -5.03 -11.83 6.44
C LEU A 176 -5.12 -10.81 5.31
N PHE A 177 -6.25 -10.12 5.22
CA PHE A 177 -6.52 -9.09 4.21
C PHE A 177 -6.72 -7.73 4.85
N TYR A 178 -6.00 -6.73 4.35
CA TYR A 178 -6.27 -5.32 4.62
C TYR A 178 -7.26 -4.80 3.58
N VAL A 179 -8.33 -4.15 4.04
CA VAL A 179 -9.34 -3.56 3.16
C VAL A 179 -9.24 -2.03 3.24
N TYR A 180 -8.52 -1.45 2.29
CA TYR A 180 -8.39 0.01 2.17
C TYR A 180 -9.74 0.63 1.80
N ASP A 181 -10.04 1.80 2.38
CA ASP A 181 -11.31 2.50 2.22
C ASP A 181 -12.56 1.62 2.42
N SER A 182 -12.49 0.68 3.36
CA SER A 182 -13.58 -0.24 3.70
C SER A 182 -14.91 0.45 4.02
N TYR A 183 -14.87 1.72 4.47
CA TYR A 183 -16.03 2.55 4.78
C TYR A 183 -16.85 2.97 3.54
N LEU A 184 -16.34 2.78 2.31
CA LEU A 184 -17.10 3.05 1.08
C LEU A 184 -18.27 2.07 0.88
N MET A 185 -18.18 0.87 1.43
CA MET A 185 -19.28 -0.09 1.50
C MET A 185 -19.90 -0.06 2.90
N ASN A 186 -21.22 -0.06 2.99
CA ASN A 186 -21.90 0.04 4.28
C ASN A 186 -21.76 -1.26 5.10
N SER A 187 -21.99 -1.16 6.41
CA SER A 187 -21.81 -2.27 7.35
C SER A 187 -22.76 -3.44 7.10
N GLU A 188 -23.98 -3.21 6.61
CA GLU A 188 -24.94 -4.28 6.30
C GLU A 188 -24.47 -5.12 5.10
N GLN A 189 -23.86 -4.48 4.10
CA GLN A 189 -23.28 -5.18 2.94
C GLN A 189 -22.07 -6.02 3.35
N TRP A 190 -21.17 -5.47 4.18
CA TRP A 190 -20.06 -6.25 4.74
C TRP A 190 -20.54 -7.42 5.60
N ALA A 191 -21.59 -7.21 6.41
CA ALA A 191 -22.13 -8.24 7.29
C ALA A 191 -22.63 -9.48 6.55
N LYS A 192 -23.10 -9.34 5.31
CA LYS A 192 -23.49 -10.49 4.46
C LYS A 192 -22.30 -11.40 4.14
N LEU A 193 -21.10 -10.82 4.06
CA LEU A 193 -19.88 -11.54 3.72
C LEU A 193 -19.13 -12.05 4.96
N LEU A 194 -19.14 -11.26 6.04
CA LEU A 194 -18.22 -11.45 7.17
C LEU A 194 -18.90 -11.98 8.44
N LYS A 195 -20.23 -12.04 8.52
CA LYS A 195 -20.90 -12.66 9.68
C LYS A 195 -21.25 -14.11 9.42
N HIS A 196 -21.03 -14.96 10.42
CA HIS A 196 -21.43 -16.38 10.38
C HIS A 196 -22.95 -16.59 10.21
N THR A 197 -23.77 -15.56 10.49
CA THR A 197 -25.24 -15.65 10.39
C THR A 197 -25.77 -15.43 8.97
N ALA A 198 -24.94 -15.04 8.01
CA ALA A 198 -25.37 -14.78 6.64
C ALA A 198 -25.20 -16.03 5.75
N SER A 199 -26.14 -16.26 4.82
CA SER A 199 -26.11 -17.42 3.93
C SER A 199 -24.90 -17.44 2.98
N ASP A 200 -24.45 -16.25 2.57
CA ASP A 200 -23.39 -16.07 1.57
C ASP A 200 -22.04 -15.72 2.23
N SER A 201 -21.89 -16.08 3.51
CA SER A 201 -20.72 -15.75 4.31
C SER A 201 -19.48 -16.49 3.82
N LEU A 202 -18.32 -15.82 3.90
CA LEU A 202 -17.02 -16.46 3.72
C LEU A 202 -16.59 -17.27 4.95
N ARG A 203 -17.22 -17.01 6.10
CA ARG A 203 -16.85 -17.64 7.36
C ARG A 203 -17.05 -19.15 7.33
N ASP A 204 -16.10 -19.87 7.89
CA ASP A 204 -16.08 -21.34 7.92
C ASP A 204 -16.07 -22.01 6.52
N THR A 205 -15.69 -21.26 5.48
CA THR A 205 -15.42 -21.79 4.13
C THR A 205 -13.91 -21.91 3.87
N PRO A 206 -13.47 -22.57 2.79
CA PRO A 206 -12.06 -22.55 2.38
C PRO A 206 -11.50 -21.15 2.08
N TYR A 207 -12.36 -20.15 1.92
CA TYR A 207 -12.02 -18.76 1.65
C TYR A 207 -12.10 -17.86 2.90
N ASP A 208 -12.32 -18.45 4.09
CA ASP A 208 -12.31 -17.71 5.35
C ASP A 208 -10.94 -17.08 5.59
N ALA A 209 -10.94 -15.88 6.15
CA ALA A 209 -9.75 -15.07 6.35
C ALA A 209 -9.95 -14.04 7.47
N VAL A 210 -8.86 -13.43 7.89
CA VAL A 210 -8.86 -12.33 8.85
C VAL A 210 -8.95 -11.02 8.07
N PHE A 211 -10.06 -10.31 8.17
CA PHE A 211 -10.33 -9.06 7.47
C PHE A 211 -10.11 -7.86 8.38
N ILE A 212 -9.22 -6.95 7.98
CA ILE A 212 -8.84 -5.77 8.73
C ILE A 212 -9.32 -4.50 7.99
N ALA A 213 -10.25 -3.77 8.60
CA ALA A 213 -10.86 -2.56 8.02
C ALA A 213 -10.01 -1.30 8.23
N LEU A 214 -10.13 -0.32 7.34
CA LEU A 214 -9.53 1.00 7.53
C LEU A 214 -10.38 1.87 8.48
N LEU A 215 -9.79 2.33 9.59
CA LEU A 215 -10.42 3.28 10.50
C LEU A 215 -9.93 4.71 10.21
N VAL A 216 -10.87 5.58 9.80
CA VAL A 216 -10.62 7.00 9.48
C VAL A 216 -11.26 7.91 10.51
N GLU A 217 -12.57 7.79 10.73
CA GLU A 217 -13.33 8.56 11.71
C GLU A 217 -13.68 7.71 12.94
N GLU A 218 -13.94 8.37 14.07
CA GLU A 218 -14.32 7.68 15.31
C GLU A 218 -15.58 6.82 15.15
N LYS A 219 -16.57 7.29 14.37
CA LYS A 219 -17.83 6.59 14.15
C LYS A 219 -17.63 5.21 13.49
N HIS A 220 -16.57 5.05 12.69
CA HIS A 220 -16.28 3.80 11.98
C HIS A 220 -16.04 2.63 12.94
N LYS A 221 -15.66 2.87 14.20
CA LYS A 221 -15.54 1.82 15.23
C LYS A 221 -16.78 0.92 15.30
N ARG A 222 -17.97 1.55 15.33
CA ARG A 222 -19.24 0.82 15.43
C ARG A 222 -19.63 0.17 14.11
N ASP A 223 -19.34 0.83 12.99
CA ASP A 223 -19.63 0.28 11.65
C ASP A 223 -18.78 -0.97 11.38
N ILE A 224 -17.50 -0.96 11.76
CA ILE A 224 -16.55 -2.07 11.62
C ILE A 224 -17.04 -3.29 12.43
N LEU A 225 -17.45 -3.07 13.68
CA LEU A 225 -18.02 -4.13 14.51
C LEU A 225 -19.33 -4.68 13.90
N THR A 226 -20.20 -3.79 13.43
CA THR A 226 -21.48 -4.17 12.80
C THR A 226 -21.26 -4.95 11.50
N ALA A 227 -20.21 -4.63 10.75
CA ALA A 227 -19.80 -5.26 9.52
C ALA A 227 -19.22 -6.68 9.71
N GLY A 228 -18.73 -7.03 10.91
CA GLY A 228 -18.13 -8.35 11.18
C GLY A 228 -16.65 -8.48 10.78
N PHE A 229 -15.93 -7.35 10.67
CA PHE A 229 -14.47 -7.37 10.51
C PHE A 229 -13.78 -7.94 11.75
N ASP A 230 -12.61 -8.54 11.55
CA ASP A 230 -11.78 -9.14 12.62
C ASP A 230 -10.88 -8.11 13.31
N GLY A 231 -10.80 -6.88 12.77
CA GLY A 231 -9.97 -5.82 13.31
C GLY A 231 -9.92 -4.59 12.42
N PHE A 232 -9.07 -3.64 12.80
CA PHE A 232 -8.84 -2.45 12.00
C PHE A 232 -7.39 -1.92 12.06
N TYR A 233 -7.04 -1.15 11.04
CA TYR A 233 -5.77 -0.45 10.89
C TYR A 233 -5.96 1.02 10.52
N THR A 234 -4.89 1.82 10.55
CA THR A 234 -4.99 3.30 10.49
C THR A 234 -4.34 3.93 9.25
N TYR A 235 -3.57 3.16 8.49
CA TYR A 235 -2.85 3.50 7.25
C TYR A 235 -1.99 4.78 7.25
N PHE A 236 -2.59 5.97 7.32
CA PHE A 236 -1.93 7.22 6.96
C PHE A 236 -0.67 7.51 7.78
N ALA A 237 0.44 7.78 7.10
CA ALA A 237 1.72 8.14 7.72
C ALA A 237 1.69 9.50 8.44
N THR A 238 0.73 10.37 8.09
CA THR A 238 0.56 11.69 8.68
C THR A 238 -0.22 11.63 9.99
N ASN A 239 0.49 11.79 11.11
CA ASN A 239 -0.13 12.03 12.41
C ASN A 239 -1.04 13.26 12.36
N GLY A 240 -2.31 13.07 12.73
CA GLY A 240 -3.34 14.10 12.74
C GLY A 240 -4.19 14.20 11.47
N PHE A 241 -3.93 13.40 10.43
CA PHE A 241 -4.71 13.43 9.19
C PHE A 241 -6.15 12.90 9.37
N SER A 242 -6.29 11.79 10.11
CA SER A 242 -7.59 11.21 10.45
C SER A 242 -7.67 10.93 11.96
N TYR A 243 -8.85 10.58 12.47
CA TYR A 243 -8.99 10.12 13.85
C TYR A 243 -8.12 8.88 14.10
N GLY A 244 -8.10 7.94 13.15
CA GLY A 244 -7.28 6.72 13.22
C GLY A 244 -5.78 7.00 13.19
N SER A 245 -5.30 7.92 12.33
CA SER A 245 -3.87 8.23 12.25
C SER A 245 -3.36 9.16 13.35
N THR A 246 -4.26 9.68 14.20
CA THR A 246 -3.87 10.53 15.33
C THR A 246 -3.41 9.68 16.50
N GLN A 247 -2.10 9.66 16.76
CA GLN A 247 -1.44 8.77 17.72
C GLN A 247 -2.00 8.88 19.15
N ARG A 248 -2.49 10.06 19.55
CA ARG A 248 -3.09 10.27 20.89
C ARG A 248 -4.37 9.44 21.12
N ASN A 249 -4.99 8.96 20.04
CA ASN A 249 -6.23 8.18 20.11
C ASN A 249 -5.94 6.67 20.22
N TRP A 250 -4.70 6.23 20.01
CA TRP A 250 -4.37 4.80 19.90
C TRP A 250 -4.62 4.00 21.17
N ASP A 251 -4.40 4.58 22.36
CA ASP A 251 -4.73 3.93 23.63
C ASP A 251 -6.24 3.63 23.72
N SER A 252 -7.09 4.58 23.30
CA SER A 252 -8.55 4.39 23.26
C SER A 252 -8.99 3.42 22.16
N LEU A 253 -8.31 3.41 21.00
CA LEU A 253 -8.57 2.44 19.95
C LEU A 253 -8.22 1.02 20.38
N LYS A 254 -7.08 0.83 21.07
CA LYS A 254 -6.70 -0.49 21.60
C LYS A 254 -7.70 -0.97 22.63
N ALA A 255 -8.10 -0.12 23.59
CA ALA A 255 -9.12 -0.48 24.57
C ALA A 255 -10.44 -0.91 23.90
N PHE A 256 -10.90 -0.17 22.89
CA PHE A 256 -12.09 -0.56 22.12
C PHE A 256 -11.91 -1.92 21.43
N CYS A 257 -10.73 -2.21 20.89
CA CYS A 257 -10.44 -3.51 20.29
C CYS A 257 -10.47 -4.65 21.32
N GLU A 258 -9.88 -4.44 22.50
CA GLU A 258 -9.88 -5.43 23.58
C GLU A 258 -11.31 -5.72 24.08
N ASP A 259 -12.14 -4.68 24.24
CA ASP A 259 -13.54 -4.81 24.68
C ASP A 259 -14.43 -5.55 23.67
N ASN A 260 -14.02 -5.65 22.40
CA ASN A 260 -14.82 -6.19 21.30
C ASN A 260 -14.14 -7.37 20.56
N ASP A 261 -13.06 -7.91 21.12
CA ASP A 261 -12.29 -9.03 20.56
C ASP A 261 -11.81 -8.78 19.11
N LEU A 262 -11.39 -7.54 18.84
CA LEU A 262 -10.87 -7.08 17.55
C LEU A 262 -9.34 -6.98 17.57
N ILE A 263 -8.72 -7.22 16.42
CA ILE A 263 -7.29 -6.99 16.21
C ILE A 263 -7.05 -5.49 15.98
N PHE A 264 -6.17 -4.88 16.78
CA PHE A 264 -5.69 -3.53 16.51
C PHE A 264 -4.33 -3.53 15.80
N ILE A 265 -4.25 -2.88 14.64
CA ILE A 265 -3.03 -2.72 13.87
C ILE A 265 -2.68 -1.23 13.72
N ALA A 266 -1.74 -0.74 14.51
CA ALA A 266 -1.29 0.65 14.39
C ALA A 266 -0.41 0.83 13.14
N SER A 267 -0.74 1.80 12.28
CA SER A 267 0.08 2.15 11.11
C SER A 267 1.02 3.32 11.42
N VAL A 268 2.31 3.14 11.12
CA VAL A 268 3.37 4.12 11.36
C VAL A 268 4.09 4.45 10.06
N GLY A 269 4.55 5.69 9.90
CA GLY A 269 5.32 6.10 8.71
C GLY A 269 6.52 6.98 9.03
N PRO A 270 7.53 7.01 8.15
CA PRO A 270 8.76 7.77 8.37
C PRO A 270 8.61 9.28 8.18
N GLY A 271 7.53 9.69 7.51
CA GLY A 271 7.15 11.05 7.16
C GLY A 271 6.12 11.01 6.04
N TYR A 272 5.77 12.17 5.51
CA TYR A 272 4.81 12.30 4.40
C TYR A 272 5.11 13.55 3.59
N ILE A 273 5.11 13.44 2.26
CA ILE A 273 5.15 14.56 1.33
C ILE A 273 4.73 14.07 -0.05
N ASP A 274 3.61 14.59 -0.56
CA ASP A 274 3.04 14.20 -1.85
C ASP A 274 2.93 15.39 -2.83
N THR A 275 3.61 16.50 -2.52
CA THR A 275 3.46 17.76 -3.27
C THR A 275 3.97 17.70 -4.71
N SER A 276 4.69 16.64 -5.10
CA SER A 276 5.02 16.38 -6.52
C SER A 276 3.76 16.11 -7.34
N ILE A 277 2.81 15.33 -6.80
CA ILE A 277 1.57 14.94 -7.46
C ILE A 277 0.32 15.67 -6.93
N ARG A 278 0.37 16.21 -5.70
CA ARG A 278 -0.69 17.01 -5.06
C ARG A 278 -0.12 18.30 -4.47
N PRO A 279 0.28 19.29 -5.30
CA PRO A 279 0.96 20.50 -4.83
C PRO A 279 0.20 21.31 -3.76
N TRP A 280 -1.13 21.19 -3.73
CA TRP A 280 -2.03 21.82 -2.77
C TRP A 280 -2.10 21.13 -1.41
N ASN A 281 -1.53 19.94 -1.25
CA ASN A 281 -1.66 19.11 -0.05
C ASN A 281 -0.55 19.34 1.00
N PHE A 282 0.21 20.43 0.88
CA PHE A 282 1.37 20.73 1.73
C PHE A 282 1.09 20.77 3.23
N GLN A 283 -0.17 21.04 3.64
CA GLN A 283 -0.60 21.01 5.05
C GLN A 283 -0.40 19.63 5.73
N ASN A 284 -0.42 18.56 4.93
CA ASN A 284 -0.26 17.19 5.41
C ASN A 284 1.20 16.73 5.41
N THR A 285 2.13 17.55 4.92
CA THR A 285 3.56 17.25 4.95
C THR A 285 4.06 17.06 6.38
N ARG A 286 4.88 16.02 6.56
CA ARG A 286 5.58 15.71 7.81
C ARG A 286 7.03 15.41 7.49
N ASN A 287 7.90 16.34 7.89
CA ASN A 287 9.34 16.18 7.73
C ASN A 287 9.82 14.97 8.53
N ARG A 288 10.75 14.20 7.94
CA ARG A 288 11.28 12.99 8.59
C ARG A 288 12.18 13.29 9.80
N ILE A 289 12.74 14.50 9.86
CA ILE A 289 13.62 15.00 10.94
C ILE A 289 14.72 13.97 11.25
N ASN A 290 15.45 13.53 10.22
CA ASN A 290 16.52 12.53 10.32
C ASN A 290 16.12 11.23 11.05
N GLY A 291 14.87 10.78 10.86
CA GLY A 291 14.32 9.57 11.49
C GLY A 291 13.55 9.83 12.79
N LYS A 292 13.63 11.02 13.39
CA LYS A 292 12.96 11.31 14.65
C LYS A 292 11.45 11.24 14.56
N TYR A 293 10.86 11.65 13.43
CA TYR A 293 9.42 11.50 13.20
C TYR A 293 9.01 10.02 13.26
N TYR A 294 9.77 9.17 12.57
CA TYR A 294 9.51 7.74 12.51
C TYR A 294 9.62 7.07 13.88
N GLU A 295 10.72 7.31 14.60
CA GLU A 295 10.92 6.75 15.94
C GLU A 295 9.87 7.23 16.94
N THR A 296 9.38 8.47 16.80
CA THR A 296 8.29 8.98 17.62
C THR A 296 6.99 8.22 17.36
N SER A 297 6.67 7.98 16.08
CA SER A 297 5.50 7.19 15.68
C SER A 297 5.60 5.73 16.14
N LEU A 298 6.77 5.11 16.02
CA LEU A 298 7.03 3.74 16.47
C LEU A 298 6.95 3.61 18.00
N SER A 299 7.46 4.60 18.74
CA SER A 299 7.33 4.68 20.20
C SER A 299 5.87 4.78 20.64
N ALA A 300 5.10 5.65 19.98
CA ALA A 300 3.67 5.78 20.25
C ALA A 300 2.90 4.47 19.98
N ALA A 301 3.24 3.78 18.88
CA ALA A 301 2.64 2.49 18.56
C ALA A 301 2.99 1.45 19.64
N LEU A 302 4.26 1.35 20.04
CA LEU A 302 4.68 0.42 21.09
C LEU A 302 3.93 0.66 22.41
N LYS A 303 3.76 1.92 22.80
CA LYS A 303 3.03 2.31 24.03
C LYS A 303 1.56 1.89 23.99
N ALA A 304 0.92 1.98 22.83
CA ALA A 304 -0.48 1.59 22.65
C ALA A 304 -0.69 0.06 22.64
N ARG A 305 0.39 -0.74 22.70
CA ARG A 305 0.36 -2.22 22.74
C ARG A 305 -0.53 -2.88 21.67
N PRO A 306 -0.39 -2.52 20.38
CA PRO A 306 -1.19 -3.11 19.32
C PRO A 306 -0.82 -4.58 19.10
N ASP A 307 -1.73 -5.33 18.49
CA ASP A 307 -1.53 -6.73 18.16
C ASP A 307 -0.47 -6.89 17.05
N PHE A 308 -0.46 -5.92 16.12
CA PHE A 308 0.48 -5.77 15.02
C PHE A 308 0.89 -4.30 14.84
N ILE A 309 2.05 -4.07 14.24
CA ILE A 309 2.40 -2.76 13.68
C ILE A 309 2.43 -2.91 12.15
N SER A 310 1.88 -1.94 11.44
CA SER A 310 2.02 -1.82 9.98
C SER A 310 2.85 -0.60 9.62
N ILE A 311 3.71 -0.71 8.62
CA ILE A 311 4.56 0.37 8.13
C ILE A 311 3.96 0.92 6.85
N THR A 312 3.65 2.21 6.86
CA THR A 312 3.25 3.01 5.70
C THR A 312 4.44 3.88 5.33
N SER A 313 5.31 3.45 4.42
CA SER A 313 5.20 2.26 3.54
C SER A 313 6.57 1.69 3.20
N PHE A 314 6.63 0.53 2.51
CA PHE A 314 7.88 0.10 1.90
C PHE A 314 8.28 1.05 0.77
N ASN A 315 7.41 1.23 -0.24
CA ASN A 315 7.72 1.89 -1.51
C ASN A 315 6.62 2.82 -2.05
N GLU A 316 5.78 3.45 -1.21
CA GLU A 316 4.83 4.47 -1.69
C GLU A 316 5.56 5.81 -1.93
N TRP A 317 6.27 5.87 -3.05
CA TRP A 317 7.13 6.98 -3.44
C TRP A 317 6.36 8.28 -3.72
N HIS A 318 5.13 8.16 -4.23
CA HIS A 318 4.24 9.28 -4.54
C HIS A 318 3.92 10.13 -3.30
N GLU A 319 3.80 9.48 -2.14
CA GLU A 319 3.44 10.13 -0.87
C GLU A 319 4.63 10.39 0.05
N GLY A 320 5.84 10.08 -0.41
CA GLY A 320 7.06 10.30 0.36
C GLY A 320 7.08 9.53 1.69
N SER A 321 6.35 8.42 1.79
CA SER A 321 6.22 7.59 3.01
C SER A 321 7.11 6.35 3.00
N GLN A 322 7.85 6.11 1.93
CA GLN A 322 8.69 4.94 1.72
C GLN A 322 9.85 4.81 2.73
N ILE A 323 10.13 3.57 3.18
CA ILE A 323 11.37 3.20 3.91
C ILE A 323 12.43 2.59 3.00
N GLU A 324 12.08 2.29 1.74
CA GLU A 324 13.02 1.85 0.70
C GLU A 324 14.17 2.87 0.52
N MET A 325 15.35 2.39 0.12
CA MET A 325 16.56 3.20 0.02
C MET A 325 16.39 4.34 -1.00
N ALA A 326 16.59 5.58 -0.54
CA ALA A 326 16.66 6.77 -1.39
C ALA A 326 18.08 7.35 -1.41
N VAL A 327 18.46 7.92 -2.55
CA VAL A 327 19.78 8.54 -2.77
C VAL A 327 19.63 10.01 -3.19
N PRO A 328 20.59 10.88 -2.89
CA PRO A 328 20.61 12.25 -3.41
C PRO A 328 20.61 12.25 -4.94
N LYS A 329 19.71 13.03 -5.54
CA LYS A 329 19.61 13.21 -6.99
C LYS A 329 19.21 14.65 -7.29
N THR A 330 19.89 15.25 -8.25
CA THR A 330 19.54 16.54 -8.80
C THR A 330 18.87 16.33 -10.15
N GLY A 331 17.65 16.86 -10.31
CA GLY A 331 16.95 16.97 -11.60
C GLY A 331 16.68 18.45 -11.93
N HIS A 332 15.55 18.74 -12.59
CA HIS A 332 15.07 20.12 -12.77
C HIS A 332 14.76 20.82 -11.43
N THR A 333 14.36 20.05 -10.42
CA THR A 333 14.27 20.44 -9.01
C THR A 333 15.11 19.47 -8.17
N ALA A 334 15.59 19.92 -7.01
CA ALA A 334 16.31 19.05 -6.07
C ALA A 334 15.34 18.09 -5.38
N TYR A 335 15.57 16.77 -5.52
CA TYR A 335 14.82 15.75 -4.79
C TYR A 335 15.19 15.79 -3.30
N LEU A 336 14.25 15.39 -2.45
CA LEU A 336 14.58 15.13 -1.05
C LEU A 336 15.38 13.83 -0.94
N ASP A 337 16.22 13.74 0.08
CA ASP A 337 17.05 12.58 0.36
C ASP A 337 17.14 12.31 1.87
N TYR A 338 18.00 11.37 2.24
CA TYR A 338 18.16 10.91 3.62
C TYR A 338 19.42 11.47 4.31
N LEU A 339 20.15 12.39 3.66
CA LEU A 339 21.36 12.96 4.23
C LEU A 339 21.06 13.70 5.55
N PRO A 340 22.01 13.68 6.50
CA PRO A 340 23.36 13.12 6.40
C PRO A 340 23.44 11.59 6.61
N ASN A 341 22.29 10.91 6.75
CA ASN A 341 22.28 9.46 6.95
C ASN A 341 22.50 8.69 5.64
N LYS A 342 22.80 7.40 5.78
CA LYS A 342 22.93 6.47 4.65
C LYS A 342 21.56 6.19 4.01
N PRO A 343 21.50 5.77 2.74
CA PRO A 343 20.26 5.37 2.06
C PRO A 343 19.43 4.32 2.82
N ALA A 344 20.08 3.44 3.59
CA ALA A 344 19.43 2.37 4.34
C ALA A 344 18.88 2.78 5.72
N ILE A 345 18.96 4.06 6.12
CA ILE A 345 18.65 4.49 7.49
C ILE A 345 17.25 4.07 7.96
N TYR A 346 16.22 4.15 7.12
CA TYR A 346 14.86 3.79 7.53
C TYR A 346 14.70 2.28 7.69
N LEU A 347 15.39 1.47 6.88
CA LEU A 347 15.47 0.01 7.08
C LEU A 347 16.19 -0.34 8.40
N GLU A 348 17.23 0.41 8.77
CA GLU A 348 17.96 0.24 10.03
C GLU A 348 17.09 0.60 11.25
N ILE A 349 16.35 1.71 11.19
CA ILE A 349 15.37 2.10 12.22
C ILE A 349 14.27 1.05 12.31
N THR A 350 13.70 0.60 11.19
CA THR A 350 12.68 -0.46 11.16
C THR A 350 13.20 -1.74 11.82
N ARG A 351 14.43 -2.16 11.53
CA ARG A 351 15.04 -3.36 12.15
C ARG A 351 15.16 -3.21 13.67
N LYS A 352 15.67 -2.06 14.15
CA LYS A 352 15.78 -1.76 15.58
C LYS A 352 14.41 -1.89 16.27
N TRP A 353 13.39 -1.25 15.71
CA TRP A 353 12.05 -1.25 16.31
C TRP A 353 11.31 -2.56 16.14
N ALA A 354 11.56 -3.33 15.09
CA ALA A 354 11.06 -4.70 14.94
C ALA A 354 11.54 -5.61 16.08
N ALA A 355 12.80 -5.47 16.48
CA ALA A 355 13.37 -6.22 17.60
C ALA A 355 12.77 -5.78 18.95
N ILE A 356 12.64 -4.46 19.17
CA ILE A 356 12.02 -3.90 20.39
C ILE A 356 10.57 -4.36 20.51
N PHE A 357 9.76 -4.17 19.47
CA PHE A 357 8.35 -4.57 19.46
C PHE A 357 8.20 -6.08 19.67
N GLY A 358 8.99 -6.90 18.97
CA GLY A 358 8.97 -8.35 19.16
C GLY A 358 9.34 -8.78 20.58
N GLY A 359 10.28 -8.07 21.22
CA GLY A 359 10.66 -8.29 22.62
C GLY A 359 9.55 -7.95 23.61
N GLU A 360 8.97 -6.76 23.51
CA GLU A 360 7.89 -6.31 24.40
C GLU A 360 6.61 -7.12 24.20
N ARG A 361 6.25 -7.45 22.95
CA ARG A 361 5.06 -8.24 22.64
C ARG A 361 5.10 -9.63 23.27
N ARG A 362 6.27 -10.26 23.40
CA ARG A 362 6.41 -11.53 24.13
C ARG A 362 6.05 -11.35 25.61
N LYS A 363 6.61 -10.33 26.26
CA LYS A 363 6.34 -10.01 27.67
C LYS A 363 4.88 -9.65 27.97
N TRP A 364 4.12 -9.21 26.97
CA TRP A 364 2.70 -8.90 27.14
C TRP A 364 1.81 -10.14 27.19
N ARG A 365 2.31 -11.28 26.70
CA ARG A 365 1.57 -12.55 26.62
C ARG A 365 2.01 -13.55 27.70
N ASP A 366 3.16 -13.30 28.32
CA ASP A 366 3.59 -13.93 29.57
C ASP A 366 2.88 -13.25 30.74
#